data_AF-A0A5P1E9D8-F1
#
_entry.id   AF-A0A5P1E9D8-F1
#
_cell.length_a   1.000
_cell.length_b   1.000
_cell.length_c   1.000
_cell.angle_alpha   90.00
_cell.angle_beta   90.00
_cell.angle_gamma   90.00
#
_symmetry.space_group_name_H-M   'P 1'
#
loop_
_entity.id
_entity.type
_entity.pdbx_description
1 polymer ?
#
loop_
_entity_poly.entity_id
_entity_poly.type
_entity_poly.pdbx_seq_one_letter_code
_entity_poly.pdbx_strand_id
1 'polypeptide(L)' 'MGFGAFWGTRAMEIVRRNNSPGLLWKKIKLTTTRKANAKKRLRRVWQNEAVLRACAEPPAPPKTSPSSAS' A
#
# COMPACT_ATOMS: atom_id res chain seq x y z
N MET A 1 -47.32 41.28 -4.23
CA MET A 1 -45.88 41.12 -3.85
C MET A 1 -45.83 40.40 -2.51
N GLY A 2 -45.22 39.25 -2.26
CA GLY A 2 -44.27 38.42 -3.00
C GLY A 2 -43.68 37.39 -2.00
N PHE A 3 -44.48 36.42 -1.55
CA PHE A 3 -44.07 35.39 -0.56
C PHE A 3 -43.12 34.30 -1.12
N GLY A 4 -42.70 34.41 -2.38
CA GLY A 4 -41.87 33.40 -3.06
C GLY A 4 -40.37 33.71 -3.14
N ALA A 5 -39.92 34.91 -2.73
CA ALA A 5 -38.53 35.35 -2.97
C ALA A 5 -37.49 34.72 -2.03
N PHE A 6 -37.91 34.11 -0.91
CA PHE A 6 -37.00 33.60 0.12
C PHE A 6 -36.75 32.08 0.05
N TRP A 7 -37.45 31.35 -0.82
CA TRP A 7 -37.25 29.90 -0.99
C TRP A 7 -36.22 29.54 -2.08
N GLY A 8 -36.01 30.41 -3.07
CA GLY A 8 -35.08 30.15 -4.17
C GLY A 8 -33.60 30.39 -3.85
N THR A 9 -33.28 31.26 -2.89
CA THR A 9 -31.89 31.61 -2.52
C THR A 9 -31.22 30.51 -1.70
N ARG A 10 -32.00 29.74 -0.94
CA ARG A 10 -31.49 28.67 -0.07
C ARG A 10 -31.07 27.41 -0.84
N ALA A 11 -31.73 27.11 -1.96
CA ALA A 11 -31.34 26.00 -2.84
C ALA A 11 -29.97 26.24 -3.48
N MET A 12 -29.70 27.47 -3.94
CA MET A 12 -28.36 27.82 -4.43
C MET A 12 -27.31 27.80 -3.32
N GLU A 13 -27.66 28.16 -2.07
CA GLU A 13 -26.75 28.08 -0.94
C GLU A 13 -26.38 26.62 -0.58
N ILE A 14 -27.34 25.70 -0.68
CA ILE A 14 -27.14 24.26 -0.51
C ILE A 14 -26.29 23.69 -1.66
N VAL A 15 -26.52 24.14 -2.90
CA VAL A 15 -25.74 23.72 -4.08
C VAL A 15 -24.31 24.31 -4.06
N ARG A 16 -24.08 25.45 -3.40
CA ARG A 16 -22.76 26.10 -3.31
C ARG A 16 -21.86 25.62 -2.17
N ARG A 17 -22.35 24.85 -1.19
CA ARG A 17 -21.52 24.28 -0.12
C ARG A 17 -21.11 22.83 -0.42
N ASN A 18 -20.47 22.61 -1.56
CA ASN A 18 -19.51 21.51 -1.61
C ASN A 18 -18.25 22.00 -0.89
N ASN A 19 -18.12 21.69 0.41
CA ASN A 19 -17.03 22.17 1.30
C ASN A 19 -15.63 21.61 0.95
N SER A 20 -15.33 21.43 -0.32
CA SER A 20 -13.97 21.17 -0.83
C SER A 20 -13.85 21.71 -2.25
N PRO A 21 -13.60 23.02 -2.43
CA PRO A 21 -13.36 23.63 -3.75
C PRO A 21 -11.93 23.34 -4.22
N GLY A 22 -11.62 22.10 -4.60
CA GLY A 22 -10.29 21.72 -5.10
C GLY A 22 -10.21 20.35 -5.80
N LEU A 23 -9.04 20.04 -6.34
CA LEU A 23 -8.71 18.73 -6.92
C LEU A 23 -8.92 17.66 -5.83
N LEU A 24 -9.93 16.81 -6.00
CA LEU A 24 -10.30 15.79 -5.03
C LEU A 24 -9.23 14.68 -4.99
N TRP A 25 -8.32 14.77 -4.02
CA TRP A 25 -7.40 13.68 -3.69
C TRP A 25 -8.20 12.54 -3.05
N LYS A 26 -8.63 11.59 -3.89
CA LYS A 26 -9.45 10.47 -3.44
C LYS A 26 -8.62 9.56 -2.54
N LYS A 27 -8.91 9.56 -1.24
CA LYS A 27 -8.35 8.60 -0.30
C LYS A 27 -8.92 7.22 -0.58
N ILE A 28 -8.12 6.33 -1.18
CA ILE A 28 -8.53 4.95 -1.48
C ILE A 28 -8.42 4.12 -0.21
N LYS A 29 -9.49 3.40 0.15
CA LYS A 29 -9.50 2.49 1.29
C LYS A 29 -8.50 1.35 1.08
N LEU A 30 -7.96 0.82 2.17
CA LEU A 30 -7.13 -0.37 2.14
C LEU A 30 -7.98 -1.61 1.90
N THR A 31 -8.18 -1.95 0.61
CA THR A 31 -8.93 -3.14 0.19
C THR A 31 -8.13 -4.43 0.43
N THR A 32 -8.82 -5.57 0.43
CA THR A 32 -8.23 -6.90 0.64
C THR A 32 -7.13 -7.22 -0.37
N THR A 33 -7.35 -6.94 -1.66
CA THR A 33 -6.34 -7.12 -2.72
C THR A 33 -5.09 -6.30 -2.46
N ARG A 34 -5.24 -5.05 -1.98
CA ARG A 34 -4.12 -4.17 -1.65
C ARG A 34 -3.33 -4.71 -0.44
N LYS A 35 -4.01 -5.25 0.58
CA LYS A 35 -3.36 -5.95 1.71
C LYS A 35 -2.57 -7.17 1.23
N ALA A 36 -3.12 -7.96 0.31
CA ALA A 36 -2.44 -9.14 -0.23
C ALA A 36 -1.17 -8.74 -1.01
N ASN A 37 -1.21 -7.64 -1.77
CA ASN A 37 -0.01 -7.12 -2.45
C ASN A 37 1.05 -6.64 -1.45
N ALA A 38 0.65 -5.94 -0.38
CA ALA A 38 1.56 -5.55 0.70
C ALA A 38 2.24 -6.78 1.34
N LYS A 39 1.48 -7.84 1.65
CA LYS A 39 2.03 -9.11 2.17
C LYS A 39 3.01 -9.78 1.18
N LYS A 40 2.77 -9.68 -0.13
CA LYS A 40 3.72 -10.18 -1.15
C LYS A 40 5.02 -9.35 -1.14
N ARG A 41 4.93 -8.01 -1.07
CA ARG A 41 6.12 -7.13 -1.01
C ARG A 41 6.96 -7.40 0.23
N LEU A 42 6.32 -7.53 1.40
CA LEU A 42 7.02 -7.86 2.64
C LEU A 42 7.77 -9.20 2.57
N ARG A 43 7.14 -10.25 2.03
CA ARG A 43 7.80 -11.55 1.84
C ARG A 43 9.00 -11.48 0.90
N ARG A 44 8.92 -10.69 -0.18
CA ARG A 44 10.05 -10.49 -1.10
C ARG A 44 11.22 -9.80 -0.41
N VAL A 45 10.96 -8.76 0.36
CA VAL A 45 12.01 -8.06 1.12
C VAL A 45 12.67 -9.02 2.11
N TRP A 46 11.88 -9.82 2.83
CA TRP A 46 12.43 -10.78 3.78
C TRP A 46 13.30 -11.86 3.10
N GLN A 47 12.88 -12.38 1.95
CA GLN A 47 13.69 -13.31 1.16
C GLN A 47 15.00 -12.66 0.69
N ASN A 48 14.94 -11.43 0.19
CA ASN A 48 16.13 -10.71 -0.25
C ASN A 48 17.10 -10.48 0.92
N GLU A 49 16.58 -10.06 2.08
CA GLU A 49 17.39 -9.88 3.28
C GLU A 49 18.01 -11.20 3.76
N ALA A 50 17.27 -12.31 3.72
CA ALA A 50 17.78 -13.62 4.08
C ALA A 50 18.93 -14.06 3.16
N VAL A 51 18.79 -13.85 1.85
CA VAL A 51 19.85 -14.15 0.87
C VAL A 51 21.08 -13.28 1.11
N LEU A 52 20.91 -11.98 1.26
CA LEU A 52 22.03 -11.06 1.51
C LEU A 52 22.77 -11.39 2.81
N ARG A 53 22.04 -11.76 3.87
CA ARG A 53 22.63 -12.22 5.15
C ARG A 53 23.40 -13.52 4.98
N ALA A 54 22.85 -14.49 4.25
CA ALA A 54 23.52 -15.76 3.97
C ALA A 54 24.80 -15.57 3.15
N CYS A 55 24.80 -14.62 2.20
CA CYS A 55 26.00 -14.29 1.42
C CYS A 55 27.04 -13.46 2.18
N ALA A 56 26.66 -12.80 3.28
CA ALA A 56 27.57 -12.04 4.13
C ALA A 56 28.36 -12.94 5.10
N GLU A 57 27.87 -14.16 5.37
CA GLU A 57 28.61 -15.17 6.12
C GLU A 57 29.66 -15.81 5.20
N PRO A 58 30.94 -15.91 5.61
CA PRO A 58 31.95 -16.58 4.80
C PRO A 58 31.54 -18.04 4.58
N PRO A 59 31.68 -18.58 3.36
CA PRO A 59 31.28 -19.96 3.08
C PRO A 59 32.02 -20.90 4.03
N ALA A 60 31.27 -21.74 4.75
CA ALA A 60 31.84 -22.76 5.62
C ALA A 60 32.81 -23.65 4.82
N PRO A 61 33.97 -24.03 5.39
CA PRO A 61 34.94 -24.85 4.68
C PRO A 61 34.30 -26.18 4.24
N PRO A 62 34.66 -26.68 3.05
CA PRO A 62 34.05 -27.90 2.50
C PRO A 62 34.33 -29.07 3.45
N LYS A 63 33.26 -29.73 3.91
CA LYS A 63 33.38 -31.02 4.60
C LYS A 63 33.89 -32.05 3.58
N THR A 64 35.16 -32.41 3.70
CA THR A 64 35.75 -33.55 2.99
C THR A 64 34.95 -34.81 3.34
N SER A 65 34.09 -35.26 2.43
CA SER A 65 33.56 -36.62 2.44
C SER A 65 34.72 -37.59 2.21
N PRO A 66 34.95 -38.61 3.06
CA PRO A 66 35.98 -39.60 2.77
C PRO A 66 35.56 -40.38 1.52
N SER A 67 36.42 -40.34 0.51
CA SER A 67 36.40 -41.23 -0.63
C SER A 67 36.44 -42.67 -0.11
N SER A 68 35.33 -43.40 -0.26
CA SER A 68 35.31 -44.86 -0.13
C SER A 68 35.86 -45.46 -1.42
N ALA A 69 37.17 -45.68 -1.46
CA ALA A 69 37.81 -46.62 -2.36
C ALA A 69 38.10 -47.90 -1.57
N SER A 70 37.38 -48.98 -1.90
CA SER A 70 37.71 -50.38 -1.60
C SER A 70 36.97 -51.26 -2.59
#